data_AF-A0A166VNZ6-F1
#
_entry.id   AF-A0A166VNZ6-F1
#
_cell.length_a   1.000
_cell.length_b   1.000
_cell.length_c   1.000
_cell.angle_alpha   90.00
_cell.angle_beta   90.00
_cell.angle_gamma   90.00
#
_symmetry.space_group_name_H-M   'P 1'
#
loop_
_entity.id
_entity.type
_entity.pdbx_description
1 polymer ?
#
loop_
_entity_poly.entity_id
_entity_poly.type
_entity_poly.pdbx_seq_one_letter_code
_entity_poly.pdbx_strand_id
1 'polypeptide(L)'
;MTFTGALTWNSSGDLINEYVPGQRRWVGEPTPYLDAAWDGLEEFWTVLLEGDEADNVRDQTLLQNGYWVTGLDVFHQLHCLDSLRRAAYPEAYKHEGSPHHWHLHIDHCIDYLRQAIMCHGDTSPMQFKWHPNAQRYGPDFASTRFCRRKFDDIVEWSRARTPQARRGTKGKETARDGINIYNETIAGVDPHWLEAKPDSKKST
;
A
#
# COMPACT_ATOMS: atom_id res chain seq x y z
N MET A 1 -18.56 1.53 -5.04
CA MET A 1 -17.90 0.24 -5.36
C MET A 1 -18.54 -0.84 -4.50
N THR A 2 -18.70 -2.05 -5.02
CA THR A 2 -19.18 -3.19 -4.21
C THR A 2 -17.98 -3.91 -3.63
N PHE A 3 -17.96 -4.09 -2.31
CA PHE A 3 -16.92 -4.87 -1.64
C PHE A 3 -17.17 -6.36 -1.84
N THR A 4 -16.11 -7.14 -1.98
CA THR A 4 -16.18 -8.55 -2.42
C THR A 4 -15.45 -9.54 -1.53
N GLY A 5 -14.96 -9.09 -0.36
CA GLY A 5 -14.36 -9.93 0.67
C GLY A 5 -15.24 -9.99 1.91
N ALA A 6 -16.34 -10.74 1.84
CA ALA A 6 -17.25 -10.92 2.98
C ALA A 6 -16.99 -12.23 3.72
N LEU A 7 -17.49 -12.32 4.95
CA LEU A 7 -17.56 -13.59 5.68
C LEU A 7 -18.95 -14.19 5.49
N THR A 8 -19.00 -15.49 5.21
CA THR A 8 -20.26 -16.23 5.02
C THR A 8 -20.17 -17.63 5.63
N TRP A 9 -21.26 -18.38 5.58
CA TRP A 9 -21.34 -19.75 6.11
C TRP A 9 -21.63 -20.75 4.99
N ASN A 10 -20.79 -21.78 4.88
CA ASN A 10 -21.00 -22.86 3.92
C ASN A 10 -22.20 -23.75 4.31
N SER A 11 -22.52 -24.75 3.49
CA SER A 11 -23.63 -25.69 3.75
C SER A 11 -23.44 -26.55 5.02
N SER A 12 -22.20 -26.68 5.48
CA SER A 12 -21.85 -27.41 6.71
C SER A 12 -21.93 -26.52 7.96
N GLY A 13 -22.16 -25.22 7.81
CA GLY A 13 -22.20 -24.26 8.91
C GLY A 13 -20.83 -23.65 9.27
N ASP A 14 -19.77 -23.91 8.49
CA ASP A 14 -18.45 -23.34 8.76
C ASP A 14 -18.35 -21.91 8.25
N LEU A 15 -17.67 -21.06 9.03
CA LEU A 15 -17.35 -19.68 8.63
C LEU A 15 -16.25 -19.69 7.56
N ILE A 16 -16.51 -19.05 6.43
CA ILE A 16 -15.58 -18.96 5.30
C ILE A 16 -15.50 -17.53 4.77
N ASN A 17 -14.41 -17.22 4.07
CA ASN A 17 -14.35 -16.05 3.21
C ASN A 17 -15.21 -16.32 1.96
N GLU A 18 -16.08 -15.37 1.63
CA GLU A 18 -16.80 -15.32 0.36
C GLU A 18 -15.84 -14.88 -0.74
N TYR A 19 -15.85 -15.62 -1.85
CA TYR A 19 -15.08 -15.30 -3.03
C TYR A 19 -16.01 -15.12 -4.22
N VAL A 20 -15.96 -13.95 -4.84
CA VAL A 20 -16.75 -13.67 -6.05
C VAL A 20 -16.04 -14.32 -7.26
N PRO A 21 -16.71 -15.20 -8.02
CA PRO A 21 -16.12 -15.82 -9.20
C PRO A 21 -15.62 -14.79 -10.21
N GLY A 22 -14.43 -15.03 -10.77
CA GLY A 22 -13.80 -14.13 -11.75
C GLY A 22 -13.12 -12.90 -11.15
N GLN A 23 -13.18 -12.69 -9.83
CA GLN A 23 -12.43 -11.63 -9.16
C GLN A 23 -11.09 -12.12 -8.63
N ARG A 24 -10.11 -11.20 -8.60
CA ARG A 24 -8.81 -11.44 -7.97
C ARG A 24 -8.99 -11.66 -6.47
N ARG A 25 -8.28 -12.66 -5.93
CA ARG A 25 -8.24 -12.92 -4.48
C ARG A 25 -7.12 -12.10 -3.85
N TRP A 26 -7.37 -11.63 -2.63
CA TRP A 26 -6.43 -10.80 -1.85
C TRP A 26 -6.07 -11.41 -0.49
N VAL A 27 -6.85 -12.39 -0.02
CA VAL A 27 -6.69 -13.02 1.30
C VAL A 27 -6.86 -14.54 1.23
N GLY A 28 -6.22 -15.25 2.15
CA GLY A 28 -6.21 -16.70 2.25
C GLY A 28 -4.81 -17.23 2.57
N GLU A 29 -4.67 -18.55 2.51
CA GLU A 29 -3.38 -19.23 2.71
C GLU A 29 -2.29 -18.65 1.77
N PRO A 30 -1.05 -18.48 2.26
CA PRO A 30 0.08 -17.99 1.48
C PRO A 30 0.25 -18.74 0.15
N THR A 31 0.27 -17.99 -0.96
CA THR A 31 0.54 -18.55 -2.28
C THR A 31 1.30 -17.53 -3.13
N PRO A 32 2.13 -17.99 -4.10
CA PRO A 32 2.82 -17.09 -5.03
C PRO A 32 1.85 -16.18 -5.82
N TYR A 33 0.63 -16.65 -6.08
CA TYR A 33 -0.41 -15.83 -6.72
C TYR A 33 -0.83 -14.64 -5.85
N LEU A 34 -1.00 -14.85 -4.54
CA LEU A 34 -1.35 -13.79 -3.61
C LEU A 34 -0.20 -12.81 -3.46
N ASP A 35 1.03 -13.30 -3.31
CA ASP A 35 2.21 -12.43 -3.18
C ASP A 35 2.36 -11.54 -4.42
N ALA A 36 2.28 -12.10 -5.63
CA ALA A 36 2.33 -11.32 -6.87
C ALA A 36 1.16 -10.33 -7.02
N ALA A 37 0.00 -10.60 -6.40
CA ALA A 37 -1.11 -9.67 -6.40
C ALA A 37 -0.84 -8.44 -5.51
N TRP A 38 -0.22 -8.65 -4.35
CA TRP A 38 0.16 -7.59 -3.41
C TRP A 38 1.37 -6.80 -3.89
N ASP A 39 2.41 -7.46 -4.41
CA ASP A 39 3.59 -6.80 -4.99
C ASP A 39 3.19 -5.78 -6.08
N GLY A 40 2.19 -6.13 -6.90
CA GLY A 40 1.67 -5.25 -7.95
C GLY A 40 0.94 -3.99 -7.44
N LEU A 41 0.54 -3.93 -6.16
CA LEU A 41 -0.03 -2.72 -5.57
C LEU A 41 1.07 -1.76 -5.10
N GLU A 42 2.21 -2.28 -4.65
CA GLU A 42 3.29 -1.50 -4.06
C GLU A 42 4.17 -0.81 -5.12
N GLU A 43 4.14 -1.28 -6.37
CA GLU A 43 4.90 -0.75 -7.51
C GLU A 43 4.73 0.78 -7.73
N PHE A 44 3.58 1.33 -7.35
CA PHE A 44 3.22 2.73 -7.63
C PHE A 44 3.36 3.66 -6.44
N TRP A 45 4.07 3.26 -5.39
CA TRP A 45 4.27 4.09 -4.21
C TRP A 45 4.95 5.42 -4.57
N THR A 46 6.11 5.33 -5.21
CA THR A 46 7.01 6.48 -5.37
C THR A 46 6.68 7.27 -6.61
N VAL A 47 6.47 8.57 -6.45
CA VAL A 47 6.18 9.52 -7.53
C VAL A 47 7.18 10.65 -7.56
N LEU A 48 7.52 11.06 -8.78
CA LEU A 48 8.43 12.15 -9.09
C LEU A 48 7.64 13.35 -9.59
N LEU A 49 7.61 14.42 -8.80
CA LEU A 49 6.80 15.60 -9.04
C LEU A 49 7.64 16.79 -9.51
N GLU A 50 7.05 17.62 -10.36
CA GLU A 50 7.60 18.90 -10.82
C GLU A 50 6.47 19.87 -11.21
N GLY A 51 6.79 21.16 -11.33
CA GLY A 51 5.81 22.20 -11.61
C GLY A 51 4.79 22.33 -10.47
N ASP A 52 3.55 22.63 -10.84
CA ASP A 52 2.45 22.90 -9.92
C ASP A 52 2.12 21.66 -9.04
N GLU A 53 2.40 20.45 -9.52
CA GLU A 53 2.17 19.22 -8.74
C GLU A 53 3.07 19.14 -7.50
N ALA A 54 4.22 19.82 -7.51
CA ALA A 54 5.20 19.77 -6.44
C ALA A 54 5.01 20.85 -5.35
N ASP A 55 4.04 21.76 -5.50
CA ASP A 55 3.93 22.96 -4.65
C ASP A 55 3.82 22.66 -3.15
N ASN A 56 3.17 21.55 -2.78
CA ASN A 56 3.00 21.16 -1.38
C ASN A 56 4.18 20.39 -0.78
N VAL A 57 5.14 19.92 -1.60
CA VAL A 57 6.27 19.09 -1.16
C VAL A 57 7.64 19.73 -1.42
N ARG A 58 7.66 20.81 -2.20
CA ARG A 58 8.85 21.56 -2.58
C ARG A 58 9.67 21.96 -1.35
N ASP A 59 10.96 21.66 -1.39
CA ASP A 59 11.92 21.89 -0.29
C ASP A 59 11.59 21.18 1.04
N GLN A 60 10.55 20.33 1.07
CA GLN A 60 10.16 19.53 2.24
C GLN A 60 10.55 18.05 2.10
N THR A 61 10.96 17.65 0.89
CA THR A 61 11.32 16.27 0.57
C THR A 61 12.64 16.21 -0.20
N LEU A 62 13.03 15.00 -0.61
CA LEU A 62 14.20 14.74 -1.44
C LEU A 62 14.02 15.30 -2.86
N LEU A 63 15.03 15.99 -3.36
CA LEU A 63 15.17 16.34 -4.78
C LEU A 63 16.08 15.31 -5.45
N GLN A 64 15.57 14.59 -6.45
CA GLN A 64 16.33 13.64 -7.25
C GLN A 64 16.25 14.00 -8.73
N ASN A 65 17.40 14.27 -9.34
CA ASN A 65 17.52 14.53 -10.78
C ASN A 65 16.50 15.57 -11.32
N GLY A 66 16.26 16.63 -10.55
CA GLY A 66 15.34 17.71 -10.89
C GLY A 66 13.86 17.41 -10.63
N TYR A 67 13.53 16.35 -9.90
CA TYR A 67 12.17 16.01 -9.44
C TYR A 67 12.10 15.95 -7.92
N TRP A 68 10.99 16.37 -7.34
CA TRP A 68 10.70 16.14 -5.93
C TRP A 68 10.15 14.72 -5.76
N VAL A 69 10.82 13.91 -4.94
CA VAL A 69 10.43 12.53 -4.66
C VAL A 69 9.42 12.52 -3.52
N THR A 70 8.27 11.87 -3.73
CA THR A 70 7.30 11.64 -2.66
C THR A 70 6.61 10.29 -2.82
N GLY A 71 5.88 9.87 -1.78
CA GLY A 71 5.06 8.67 -1.78
C GLY A 71 3.57 9.02 -1.77
N LEU A 72 2.76 8.24 -2.49
CA LEU A 72 1.32 8.30 -2.28
C LEU A 72 0.92 7.44 -1.08
N ASP A 73 0.31 8.11 -0.09
CA ASP A 73 -0.08 7.55 1.21
C ASP A 73 -0.91 6.25 1.11
N VAL A 74 -1.79 6.14 0.11
CA VAL A 74 -2.60 4.94 -0.11
C VAL A 74 -1.77 3.68 -0.38
N PHE A 75 -0.62 3.79 -1.05
CA PHE A 75 0.25 2.64 -1.31
C PHE A 75 1.06 2.27 -0.07
N HIS A 76 1.41 3.24 0.79
CA HIS A 76 1.97 2.94 2.10
C HIS A 76 0.97 2.22 3.00
N GLN A 77 -0.29 2.66 3.00
CA GLN A 77 -1.37 1.95 3.70
C GLN A 77 -1.52 0.50 3.19
N LEU A 78 -1.44 0.28 1.87
CA LEU A 78 -1.51 -1.07 1.29
C LEU A 78 -0.30 -1.93 1.68
N HIS A 79 0.91 -1.36 1.70
CA HIS A 79 2.11 -2.04 2.20
C HIS A 79 2.00 -2.41 3.69
N CYS A 80 1.49 -1.51 4.53
CA CYS A 80 1.23 -1.80 5.94
C CYS A 80 0.21 -2.94 6.10
N LEU A 81 -0.81 -2.97 5.24
CA LEU A 81 -1.81 -4.03 5.24
C LEU A 81 -1.21 -5.38 4.77
N ASP A 82 -0.32 -5.37 3.76
CA ASP A 82 0.40 -6.58 3.35
C ASP A 82 1.34 -7.10 4.43
N SER A 83 2.04 -6.20 5.12
CA SER A 83 2.89 -6.55 6.27
C SER A 83 2.10 -7.25 7.37
N LEU A 84 0.87 -6.78 7.67
CA LEU A 84 -0.03 -7.45 8.61
C LEU A 84 -0.55 -8.78 8.09
N ARG A 85 -0.88 -8.87 6.80
CA ARG A 85 -1.26 -10.14 6.15
C ARG A 85 -0.14 -11.17 6.33
N ARG A 86 1.11 -10.79 6.06
CA ARG A 86 2.27 -11.68 6.21
C ARG A 86 2.53 -12.05 7.68
N ALA A 87 2.37 -11.09 8.60
CA ALA A 87 2.48 -11.33 10.04
C ALA A 87 1.47 -12.37 10.57
N ALA A 88 0.30 -12.50 9.93
CA ALA A 88 -0.71 -13.50 10.27
C ALA A 88 -0.31 -14.93 9.88
N TYR A 89 0.73 -15.10 9.05
CA TYR A 89 1.25 -16.40 8.59
C TYR A 89 2.77 -16.52 8.85
N PRO A 90 3.22 -16.50 10.12
CA PRO A 90 4.65 -16.47 10.47
C PRO A 90 5.41 -17.75 10.06
N GLU A 91 4.71 -18.86 9.87
CA GLU A 91 5.29 -20.12 9.38
C GLU A 91 5.67 -20.05 7.90
N ALA A 92 4.95 -19.23 7.12
CA ALA A 92 5.19 -19.06 5.69
C ALA A 92 6.08 -17.84 5.39
N TYR A 93 5.94 -16.76 6.15
CA TYR A 93 6.70 -15.53 5.98
C TYR A 93 7.65 -15.32 7.15
N LYS A 94 8.87 -15.80 6.99
CA LYS A 94 9.95 -15.49 7.93
C LYS A 94 10.45 -14.09 7.65
N HIS A 95 10.45 -13.25 8.68
CA HIS A 95 10.98 -11.90 8.57
C HIS A 95 12.49 -11.92 8.81
N GLU A 96 13.23 -11.30 7.89
CA GLU A 96 14.66 -11.10 8.04
C GLU A 96 14.93 -9.98 9.06
N GLY A 97 15.98 -10.15 9.85
CA GLY A 97 16.40 -9.16 10.85
C GLY A 97 15.96 -9.49 12.28
N SER A 98 16.01 -8.46 13.13
CA SER A 98 15.74 -8.60 14.56
C SER A 98 14.23 -8.70 14.80
N PRO A 99 13.75 -9.70 15.59
CA PRO A 99 12.34 -9.77 15.99
C PRO A 99 11.82 -8.47 16.58
N HIS A 100 12.65 -7.74 17.32
CA HIS A 100 12.28 -6.44 17.89
C HIS A 100 11.94 -5.40 16.82
N HIS A 101 12.76 -5.29 15.76
CA HIS A 101 12.51 -4.33 14.68
C HIS A 101 11.25 -4.71 13.90
N TRP A 102 11.03 -6.02 13.68
CA TRP A 102 9.83 -6.50 13.04
C TRP A 102 8.56 -6.15 13.84
N HIS A 103 8.57 -6.37 15.15
CA HIS A 103 7.47 -5.98 16.01
C HIS A 103 7.19 -4.47 15.98
N LEU A 104 8.24 -3.64 16.03
CA LEU A 104 8.08 -2.18 15.91
C LEU A 104 7.48 -1.77 14.55
N HIS A 105 7.88 -2.44 13.47
CA HIS A 105 7.32 -2.18 12.14
C HIS A 105 5.82 -2.54 12.10
N ILE A 106 5.43 -3.68 12.68
CA ILE A 106 4.03 -4.07 12.79
C ILE A 106 3.22 -3.11 13.66
N ASP A 107 3.75 -2.68 14.81
CA ASP A 107 3.09 -1.68 15.66
C ASP A 107 2.86 -0.36 14.92
N HIS A 108 3.85 0.10 14.16
CA HIS A 108 3.73 1.26 13.28
C HIS A 108 2.63 1.07 12.24
N CYS A 109 2.61 -0.09 11.54
CA CYS A 109 1.60 -0.40 10.54
C CYS A 109 0.18 -0.36 11.12
N ILE A 110 -0.03 -0.94 12.30
CA ILE A 110 -1.32 -0.96 12.98
C ILE A 110 -1.78 0.46 13.31
N ASP A 111 -0.91 1.26 13.95
CA ASP A 111 -1.30 2.61 14.37
C ASP A 111 -1.50 3.54 13.18
N TYR A 112 -0.65 3.45 12.15
CA TYR A 112 -0.80 4.23 10.93
C TYR A 112 -2.10 3.90 10.19
N LEU A 113 -2.45 2.62 10.02
CA LEU A 113 -3.72 2.22 9.42
C LEU A 113 -4.92 2.68 10.24
N ARG A 114 -4.84 2.59 11.58
CA ARG A 114 -5.88 3.14 12.47
C ARG A 114 -6.09 4.64 12.20
N GLN A 115 -5.01 5.42 12.14
CA GLN A 115 -5.07 6.85 11.86
C GLN A 115 -5.65 7.14 10.46
N ALA A 116 -5.20 6.41 9.44
CA ALA A 116 -5.70 6.55 8.07
C ALA A 116 -7.20 6.24 7.95
N ILE A 117 -7.68 5.17 8.59
CA ILE A 117 -9.11 4.81 8.63
C ILE A 117 -9.92 5.91 9.31
N MET A 118 -9.44 6.43 10.44
CA MET A 118 -10.12 7.54 11.15
C MET A 118 -10.13 8.84 10.35
N CYS A 119 -9.06 9.14 9.61
CA CYS A 119 -8.96 10.31 8.75
C CYS A 119 -9.97 10.26 7.59
N HIS A 120 -10.14 9.10 6.96
CA HIS A 120 -11.05 8.94 5.84
C HIS A 120 -12.51 8.79 6.27
N GLY A 121 -12.76 8.09 7.38
CA GLY A 121 -14.08 7.96 8.03
C GLY A 121 -15.19 7.47 7.11
N ASP A 122 -15.24 6.17 6.80
CA ASP A 122 -16.34 5.61 6.00
C ASP A 122 -17.66 5.63 6.80
N THR A 123 -18.65 6.35 6.27
CA THR A 123 -19.98 6.51 6.87
C THR A 123 -21.03 5.60 6.22
N SER A 124 -20.63 4.73 5.28
CA SER A 124 -21.52 3.77 4.63
C SER A 124 -22.11 2.81 5.67
N PRO A 125 -23.44 2.61 5.73
CA PRO A 125 -24.05 1.75 6.74
C PRO A 125 -23.62 0.29 6.56
N MET A 126 -23.26 -0.37 7.66
CA MET A 126 -23.07 -1.82 7.69
C MET A 126 -24.40 -2.49 8.01
N GLN A 127 -24.97 -3.19 7.02
CA GLN A 127 -26.24 -3.89 7.17
C GLN A 127 -26.06 -5.17 7.98
N PHE A 128 -27.14 -5.63 8.62
CA PHE A 128 -27.19 -6.95 9.25
C PHE A 128 -28.13 -7.86 8.45
N LYS A 129 -27.71 -9.09 8.15
CA LYS A 129 -28.48 -10.10 7.42
C LYS A 129 -28.69 -11.35 8.27
N TRP A 130 -29.79 -12.05 8.02
CA TRP A 130 -30.05 -13.37 8.61
C TRP A 130 -29.26 -14.44 7.86
N HIS A 131 -28.50 -15.26 8.58
CA HIS A 131 -27.73 -16.37 8.02
C HIS A 131 -28.37 -17.70 8.43
N PRO A 132 -29.10 -18.39 7.52
CA PRO A 132 -29.86 -19.58 7.88
C PRO A 132 -28.96 -20.73 8.34
N ASN A 133 -27.78 -20.91 7.72
CA ASN A 133 -26.86 -21.98 8.11
C ASN A 133 -26.26 -21.80 9.52
N ALA A 134 -26.24 -20.56 10.03
CA ALA A 134 -25.71 -20.21 11.35
C ALA A 134 -26.82 -19.84 12.36
N GLN A 135 -28.09 -19.82 11.94
CA GLN A 135 -29.26 -19.45 12.74
C GLN A 135 -29.07 -18.14 13.55
N ARG A 136 -28.42 -17.13 12.94
CA ARG A 136 -28.15 -15.83 13.59
C ARG A 136 -28.11 -14.67 12.61
N TYR A 137 -28.26 -13.45 13.12
CA TYR A 137 -27.92 -12.23 12.38
C TYR A 137 -26.40 -12.01 12.38
N GLY A 138 -25.88 -11.51 11.27
CA GLY A 138 -24.48 -11.13 11.10
C GLY A 138 -24.32 -9.89 10.22
N PRO A 139 -23.19 -9.18 10.35
CA PRO A 139 -22.89 -8.05 9.48
C PRO A 139 -22.69 -8.51 8.03
N ASP A 140 -23.21 -7.73 7.09
CA ASP A 140 -23.00 -7.91 5.66
C ASP A 140 -21.87 -7.02 5.15
N PHE A 141 -20.74 -7.67 4.91
CA PHE A 141 -19.53 -7.01 4.40
C PHE A 141 -19.55 -6.82 2.88
N ALA A 142 -20.39 -7.57 2.14
CA ALA A 142 -20.55 -7.47 0.68
C ALA A 142 -21.55 -6.37 0.29
N SER A 143 -21.33 -5.17 0.80
CA SER A 143 -22.21 -4.03 0.60
C SER A 143 -21.61 -2.98 -0.35
N THR A 144 -22.50 -2.18 -0.94
CA THR A 144 -22.07 -1.06 -1.78
C THR A 144 -21.57 0.07 -0.89
N ARG A 145 -20.33 0.51 -1.14
CA ARG A 145 -19.67 1.61 -0.44
C ARG A 145 -19.49 2.82 -1.37
N PHE A 146 -19.50 4.01 -0.77
CA PHE A 146 -19.17 5.24 -1.49
C PHE A 146 -17.65 5.46 -1.45
N CYS A 147 -16.99 5.32 -2.59
CA CYS A 147 -15.57 5.60 -2.73
C CYS A 147 -15.41 7.00 -3.33
N ARG A 148 -14.65 7.89 -2.67
CA ARG A 148 -14.44 9.27 -3.15
C ARG A 148 -13.77 9.35 -4.52
N ARG A 149 -12.92 8.36 -4.85
CA ARG A 149 -12.19 8.26 -6.10
C ARG A 149 -12.23 6.81 -6.60
N LYS A 150 -12.11 6.61 -7.91
CA LYS A 150 -11.83 5.28 -8.46
C LYS A 150 -10.35 4.99 -8.20
N PHE A 151 -10.07 3.83 -7.63
CA PHE A 151 -8.70 3.46 -7.29
C PHE A 151 -7.81 3.36 -8.53
N ASP A 152 -8.34 2.84 -9.63
CA ASP A 152 -7.62 2.74 -10.91
C ASP A 152 -7.13 4.10 -11.43
N ASP A 153 -7.91 5.17 -11.23
CA ASP A 153 -7.49 6.53 -11.63
C ASP A 153 -6.24 6.99 -10.83
N ILE A 154 -6.13 6.59 -9.56
CA ILE A 154 -4.98 6.90 -8.70
C ILE A 154 -3.77 6.09 -9.16
N VAL A 155 -3.97 4.80 -9.46
CA VAL A 155 -2.93 3.91 -9.98
C VAL A 155 -2.37 4.45 -11.28
N GLU A 156 -3.22 4.81 -12.24
CA GLU A 156 -2.78 5.32 -13.54
C GLU A 156 -2.07 6.69 -13.42
N TRP A 157 -2.56 7.57 -12.53
CA TRP A 157 -1.86 8.82 -12.25
C TRP A 157 -0.46 8.59 -11.67
N SER A 158 -0.33 7.63 -10.75
CA SER A 158 0.94 7.31 -10.10
C SER A 158 1.92 6.60 -11.06
N ARG A 159 1.42 5.63 -11.83
CA ARG A 159 2.18 4.88 -12.84
C ARG A 159 2.91 5.80 -13.82
N ALA A 160 2.28 6.89 -14.23
CA ALA A 160 2.88 7.88 -15.12
C ALA A 160 4.02 8.71 -14.50
N ARG A 161 4.23 8.62 -13.18
CA ARG A 161 5.16 9.43 -12.38
C ARG A 161 6.20 8.62 -11.62
N THR A 162 6.25 7.31 -11.80
CA THR A 162 7.23 6.47 -11.12
C THR A 162 8.66 6.78 -11.59
N PRO A 163 9.69 6.44 -10.78
CA PRO A 163 11.09 6.46 -11.21
C PRO A 163 11.31 5.76 -12.56
N GLN A 164 10.65 4.63 -12.78
CA GLN A 164 10.71 3.85 -14.00
C GLN A 164 10.11 4.61 -15.19
N ALA A 165 8.95 5.26 -15.00
CA ALA A 165 8.32 6.06 -16.05
C ALA A 165 9.13 7.30 -16.44
N ARG A 166 9.91 7.85 -15.51
CA ARG A 166 10.78 9.02 -15.73
C ARG A 166 12.25 8.65 -16.01
N ARG A 167 12.55 7.37 -16.20
CA ARG A 167 13.92 6.90 -16.39
C ARG A 167 14.59 7.59 -17.58
N GLY A 168 15.79 8.13 -17.37
CA GLY A 168 16.57 8.84 -18.40
C GLY A 168 16.09 10.26 -18.71
N THR A 169 15.05 10.76 -18.02
CA THR A 169 14.63 12.17 -18.09
C THR A 169 15.28 12.99 -16.98
N LYS A 170 15.20 14.33 -17.06
CA LYS A 170 15.67 15.25 -16.02
C LYS A 170 14.59 16.29 -15.78
N GLY A 171 14.18 16.46 -14.54
CA GLY A 171 13.16 17.42 -14.16
C GLY A 171 13.72 18.85 -14.07
N LYS A 172 12.82 19.82 -13.96
CA LYS A 172 13.18 21.25 -13.95
C LYS A 172 13.39 21.84 -12.55
N GLU A 173 13.23 21.04 -11.49
CA GLU A 173 13.22 21.55 -10.12
C GLU A 173 14.62 21.78 -9.54
N THR A 174 14.70 22.76 -8.64
CA THR A 174 15.92 23.13 -7.92
C THR A 174 15.60 23.37 -6.45
N ALA A 175 16.40 22.80 -5.56
CA ALA A 175 16.26 23.01 -4.12
C ALA A 175 16.80 24.38 -3.71
N ARG A 176 16.16 25.02 -2.74
CA ARG A 176 16.54 26.37 -2.28
C ARG A 176 17.92 26.41 -1.61
N ASP A 177 18.22 25.43 -0.76
CA ASP A 177 19.40 25.47 0.13
C ASP A 177 20.48 24.42 -0.22
N GLY A 178 20.31 23.67 -1.33
CA GLY A 178 21.23 22.57 -1.69
C GLY A 178 21.17 21.34 -0.77
N ILE A 179 20.31 21.37 0.25
CA ILE A 179 20.04 20.27 1.19
C ILE A 179 19.04 19.30 0.53
N ASN A 180 19.11 18.01 0.88
CA ASN A 180 18.25 16.95 0.36
C ASN A 180 18.33 16.71 -1.16
N ILE A 181 19.47 17.01 -1.79
CA ILE A 181 19.71 16.68 -3.20
C ILE A 181 20.37 15.31 -3.31
N TYR A 182 19.73 14.37 -3.98
CA TYR A 182 20.30 13.07 -4.34
C TYR A 182 20.69 13.08 -5.82
N ASN A 183 21.99 13.07 -6.09
CA ASN A 183 22.55 13.21 -7.43
C ASN A 183 22.74 11.87 -8.17
N GLU A 184 22.38 10.75 -7.56
CA GLU A 184 22.43 9.46 -8.26
C GLU A 184 21.34 9.41 -9.33
N THR A 185 21.71 8.84 -10.49
CA THR A 185 20.78 8.55 -11.58
C THR A 185 19.54 7.85 -11.04
N ILE A 186 18.37 8.19 -11.59
CA ILE A 186 17.14 7.44 -11.37
C ILE A 186 17.36 6.03 -11.96
N ALA A 187 18.05 5.17 -11.22
CA ALA A 187 18.01 3.75 -11.43
C ALA A 187 16.56 3.39 -11.11
N GLY A 188 15.87 2.73 -12.04
CA GLY A 188 14.49 2.32 -11.84
C GLY A 188 14.42 1.19 -10.82
N VAL A 189 14.69 1.49 -9.54
CA VAL A 189 14.84 0.52 -8.46
C VAL A 189 13.58 0.47 -7.61
N ASP A 190 13.37 -0.73 -7.08
CA ASP A 190 12.35 -1.26 -6.19
C ASP A 190 11.56 -0.23 -5.34
N PRO A 191 10.21 -0.31 -5.27
CA PRO A 191 9.38 0.52 -4.39
C PRO A 191 9.81 0.56 -2.91
N HIS A 192 10.61 -0.40 -2.43
CA HIS A 192 11.08 -0.49 -1.03
C HIS A 192 12.33 0.34 -0.70
N TRP A 193 12.65 1.42 -1.43
CA TRP A 193 13.85 2.24 -1.20
C TRP A 193 14.00 2.80 0.22
N LEU A 194 12.93 2.84 1.04
CA LEU A 194 13.00 3.21 2.46
C LEU A 194 13.51 2.08 3.37
N GLU A 195 13.55 0.83 2.91
CA GLU A 195 14.10 -0.31 3.64
C GLU A 195 15.58 -0.58 3.29
N ALA A 196 16.06 -0.02 2.17
CA ALA A 196 17.47 -0.06 1.82
C ALA A 196 18.24 0.96 2.67
N LYS A 197 19.02 0.45 3.64
CA LYS A 197 19.95 1.27 4.44
C LYS A 197 20.84 2.11 3.51
N PRO A 198 21.15 3.38 3.87
CA PRO A 198 22.15 4.12 3.14
C PRO A 198 23.45 3.32 3.20
N ASP A 199 24.03 3.04 2.04
CA ASP A 199 25.31 2.36 1.92
C ASP A 199 26.27 2.93 2.95
N SER A 200 26.74 2.07 3.85
CA SER A 200 27.85 2.39 4.72
C SER A 200 28.99 2.76 3.79
N LYS A 201 29.33 4.05 3.77
CA LYS A 201 30.50 4.61 3.10
C LYS A 201 31.62 3.57 3.11
N LYS A 202 32.10 3.18 1.93
CA LYS A 202 33.41 2.56 1.79
C LYS A 202 34.40 3.49 2.49
N SER A 203 34.87 3.12 3.68
CA SER A 203 36.10 3.71 4.20
C SER A 203 37.24 3.00 3.49
N THR A 204 38.03 3.81 2.80
CA THR A 204 39.42 3.56 2.43
C THR A 204 40.22 2.87 3.55
#